data_AF-A0A4P9CCD4-F1
#
_entry.id   AF-A0A4P9CCD4-F1
#
_cell.length_a   1.000
_cell.length_b   1.000
_cell.length_c   1.000
_cell.angle_alpha   90.00
_cell.angle_beta   90.00
_cell.angle_gamma   90.00
#
_symmetry.space_group_name_H-M   'P 1'
#
loop_
_entity.id
_entity.type
_entity.pdbx_description
1 polymer ?
#
loop_
_entity_poly.entity_id
_entity_poly.type
_entity_poly.pdbx_seq_one_letter_code
_entity_poly.pdbx_strand_id
1 'polypeptide(L)'
;MKKKLLAALVLLSVCCLSLLGCSAEEDKGEEIPLSERSIEEQVQNNRSVIFKEYDNIKAFRAVYQNDLRSMNGLVDPKKYDIVLINLEYEYPQIHARESSKVTATYKKIDKDKYVLKYYDSFEAYGALKESDLAALNESVRDQGATYKPTIAELVPEQENIRAYYEKVDGEI
;
A
#
# COMPACT_ATOMS: atom_id res chain seq x y z
N MET A 1 60.84 4.03 -42.36
CA MET A 1 60.34 5.41 -42.19
C MET A 1 59.05 5.60 -42.98
N LYS A 2 58.02 6.17 -42.33
CA LYS A 2 56.95 7.03 -42.86
C LYS A 2 56.07 6.43 -43.98
N LYS A 3 54.85 6.00 -43.63
CA LYS A 3 53.61 6.80 -43.64
C LYS A 3 53.28 7.33 -45.05
N LYS A 4 52.26 6.74 -45.68
CA LYS A 4 51.11 7.39 -46.35
C LYS A 4 50.35 6.37 -47.20
N LEU A 5 49.31 5.78 -46.62
CA LEU A 5 48.14 5.27 -47.35
C LEU A 5 47.03 5.04 -46.32
N LEU A 6 46.61 6.16 -45.74
CA LEU A 6 45.41 6.32 -44.91
C LEU A 6 44.56 7.32 -45.67
N ALA A 7 43.32 6.92 -45.98
CA ALA A 7 42.21 7.67 -46.58
C ALA A 7 41.74 7.08 -47.93
N ALA A 8 41.05 5.94 -47.88
CA ALA A 8 40.08 5.56 -48.93
C ALA A 8 39.18 4.36 -48.56
N LEU A 9 39.49 3.57 -47.51
CA LEU A 9 38.75 2.33 -47.22
C LEU A 9 38.08 2.28 -45.84
N VAL A 10 37.59 3.42 -45.34
CA VAL A 10 36.81 3.48 -44.08
C VAL A 10 35.31 3.71 -44.33
N LEU A 11 34.87 3.85 -45.59
CA LEU A 11 33.48 4.19 -45.90
C LEU A 11 32.55 3.04 -46.30
N LEU A 12 32.96 1.77 -46.19
CA LEU A 12 32.15 0.64 -46.71
C LEU A 12 32.05 -0.60 -45.80
N SER A 13 32.17 -0.43 -44.48
CA SER A 13 31.99 -1.54 -43.52
C SER A 13 30.87 -1.29 -42.49
N VAL A 14 30.14 -0.17 -42.59
CA VAL A 14 29.07 0.21 -41.63
C VAL A 14 27.67 -0.27 -42.07
N CYS A 15 27.56 -1.37 -42.83
CA CYS A 15 26.24 -1.84 -43.30
C CYS A 15 25.93 -3.33 -43.09
N CYS A 16 26.74 -4.13 -42.40
CA CYS A 16 26.49 -5.59 -42.36
C CYS A 16 26.66 -6.30 -41.01
N LEU A 17 26.60 -5.61 -39.85
CA LEU A 17 26.64 -6.29 -38.54
C LEU A 17 25.39 -6.09 -37.67
N SER A 18 24.31 -5.53 -38.21
CA SER A 18 23.03 -5.35 -37.50
C SER A 18 22.11 -6.59 -37.52
N LEU A 19 22.62 -7.82 -37.67
CA LEU A 19 21.78 -9.04 -37.77
C LEU A 19 22.19 -10.22 -36.87
N LEU A 20 22.99 -9.99 -35.84
CA LEU A 20 23.10 -10.93 -34.71
C LEU A 20 22.81 -10.19 -33.40
N GLY A 21 21.60 -9.63 -33.33
CA GLY A 21 20.93 -9.47 -32.05
C GLY A 21 20.61 -10.86 -31.51
N CYS A 22 21.60 -11.51 -30.87
CA CYS A 22 21.29 -12.36 -29.74
C CYS A 22 20.63 -11.44 -28.71
N SER A 23 19.32 -11.27 -28.87
CA SER A 23 18.46 -10.94 -27.75
C SER A 23 18.70 -12.09 -26.77
N ALA A 24 19.56 -11.85 -25.78
CA ALA A 24 19.33 -12.46 -24.50
C ALA A 24 17.90 -12.05 -24.18
N GLU A 25 16.95 -12.98 -24.35
CA GLU A 25 15.69 -12.88 -23.66
C GLU A 25 16.10 -12.64 -22.20
N GLU A 26 15.95 -11.39 -21.75
CA GLU A 26 15.91 -11.10 -20.34
C GLU A 26 14.89 -12.07 -19.79
N ASP A 27 15.41 -13.08 -19.10
CA ASP A 27 14.66 -14.00 -18.30
C ASP A 27 13.82 -13.10 -17.40
N LYS A 28 12.55 -12.93 -17.77
CA LYS A 28 11.57 -12.20 -16.97
C LYS A 28 11.33 -13.11 -15.79
N GLY A 29 12.28 -13.08 -14.85
CA GLY A 29 12.28 -13.88 -13.65
C GLY A 29 10.89 -13.80 -13.05
N GLU A 30 10.30 -14.97 -12.79
CA GLU A 30 8.96 -15.11 -12.25
C GLU A 30 8.72 -14.03 -11.19
N GLU A 31 7.82 -13.10 -11.48
CA GLU A 31 7.51 -12.02 -10.56
C GLU A 31 6.79 -12.65 -9.38
N ILE A 32 7.50 -12.85 -8.26
CA ILE A 32 6.94 -13.43 -7.03
C ILE A 32 5.66 -12.66 -6.69
N PRO A 33 4.51 -13.37 -6.60
CA PRO A 33 3.23 -12.77 -6.24
C PRO A 33 3.33 -11.93 -4.96
N LEU A 34 2.61 -10.81 -4.88
CA LEU A 34 2.69 -9.91 -3.72
C LEU A 34 2.35 -10.61 -2.40
N SER A 35 1.44 -11.58 -2.41
CA SER A 35 1.08 -12.40 -1.25
C SER A 35 2.21 -13.29 -0.75
N GLU A 36 3.19 -13.61 -1.61
CA GLU A 36 4.34 -14.46 -1.29
C GLU A 36 5.58 -13.66 -0.85
N ARG A 37 5.54 -12.32 -0.97
CA ARG A 37 6.63 -11.44 -0.50
C ARG A 37 6.53 -11.20 0.99
N SER A 38 7.69 -11.07 1.64
CA SER A 38 7.72 -10.70 3.06
C SER A 38 7.10 -9.31 3.29
N ILE A 39 6.57 -9.09 4.50
CA ILE A 39 6.04 -7.78 4.91
C ILE A 39 7.14 -6.73 4.79
N GLU A 40 8.35 -7.06 5.23
CA GLU A 40 9.51 -6.19 5.23
C GLU A 40 9.82 -5.69 3.82
N GLU A 41 9.86 -6.59 2.84
CA GLU A 41 10.09 -6.23 1.44
C GLU A 41 8.96 -5.35 0.90
N GLN A 42 7.70 -5.65 1.20
CA GLN A 42 6.57 -4.85 0.74
C GLN A 42 6.63 -3.43 1.31
N VAL A 43 6.95 -3.27 2.60
CA VAL A 43 7.09 -1.96 3.26
C VAL A 43 8.29 -1.18 2.72
N GLN A 44 9.46 -1.83 2.62
CA GLN A 44 10.72 -1.18 2.24
C GLN A 44 10.76 -0.78 0.76
N ASN A 45 10.03 -1.50 -0.11
CA ASN A 45 9.84 -1.10 -1.51
C ASN A 45 8.84 0.06 -1.67
N ASN A 46 8.52 0.76 -0.57
CA ASN A 46 7.65 1.94 -0.51
C ASN A 46 6.28 1.72 -1.17
N ARG A 47 5.77 0.48 -1.13
CA ARG A 47 4.41 0.17 -1.58
C ARG A 47 3.43 0.86 -0.63
N SER A 48 2.39 1.46 -1.19
CA SER A 48 1.32 2.07 -0.40
C SER A 48 0.37 1.03 0.20
N VAL A 49 0.32 -0.17 -0.39
CA VAL A 49 -0.55 -1.29 0.02
C VAL A 49 0.29 -2.54 0.20
N ILE A 50 0.03 -3.27 1.28
CA ILE A 50 0.76 -4.47 1.73
C ILE A 50 -0.27 -5.58 1.92
N PHE A 51 0.05 -6.78 1.44
CA PHE A 51 -0.81 -7.95 1.56
C PHE A 51 -0.16 -9.03 2.41
N LYS A 52 -0.95 -9.69 3.25
CA LYS A 52 -0.53 -10.89 3.96
C LYS A 52 -1.68 -11.88 4.09
N GLU A 53 -1.39 -13.12 3.74
CA GLU A 53 -2.32 -14.24 3.94
C GLU A 53 -2.06 -14.91 5.30
N TYR A 54 -3.15 -15.38 5.90
CA TYR A 54 -3.16 -16.15 7.12
C TYR A 54 -3.98 -17.41 6.91
N ASP A 55 -3.54 -18.52 7.49
CA ASP A 55 -4.25 -19.80 7.40
C ASP A 55 -5.71 -19.69 7.84
N ASN A 56 -5.97 -18.82 8.82
CA ASN A 56 -7.31 -18.50 9.27
C ASN A 56 -7.40 -17.26 10.17
N ILE A 57 -8.63 -16.90 10.54
CA ILE A 57 -8.92 -15.76 11.42
C ILE A 57 -8.26 -15.87 12.80
N LYS A 58 -8.11 -17.07 13.36
CA LYS A 58 -7.43 -17.27 14.64
C LYS A 58 -5.93 -17.01 14.51
N ALA A 59 -5.31 -17.50 13.44
CA ALA A 59 -3.91 -17.23 13.13
C ALA A 59 -3.66 -15.73 12.94
N PHE A 60 -4.53 -15.05 12.18
CA PHE A 60 -4.50 -13.59 12.03
C PHE A 60 -4.57 -12.86 13.39
N ARG A 61 -5.60 -13.15 14.19
CA ARG A 61 -5.81 -12.50 15.51
C ARG A 61 -4.63 -12.67 16.45
N ALA A 62 -4.00 -13.84 16.43
CA ALA A 62 -2.87 -14.15 17.30
C ALA A 62 -1.62 -13.30 17.02
N VAL A 63 -1.44 -12.80 15.78
CA VAL A 63 -0.21 -12.12 15.38
C VAL A 63 -0.42 -10.69 14.86
N TYR A 64 -1.66 -10.30 14.55
CA TYR A 64 -2.00 -8.99 13.96
C TYR A 64 -1.35 -7.79 14.66
N GLN A 65 -1.42 -7.73 16.00
CA GLN A 65 -0.83 -6.61 16.75
C GLN A 65 0.71 -6.59 16.63
N ASN A 66 1.35 -7.76 16.58
CA ASN A 66 2.79 -7.86 16.36
C ASN A 66 3.16 -7.48 14.93
N ASP A 67 2.39 -7.94 13.93
CA ASP A 67 2.57 -7.59 12.53
C ASP A 67 2.47 -6.07 12.33
N LEU A 68 1.43 -5.42 12.87
CA LEU A 68 1.30 -3.97 12.83
C LEU A 68 2.48 -3.25 13.50
N ARG A 69 2.93 -3.73 14.66
CA ARG A 69 4.06 -3.14 15.36
C ARG A 69 5.34 -3.25 14.54
N SER A 70 5.61 -4.41 13.94
CA SER A 70 6.76 -4.63 13.08
C SER A 70 6.71 -3.73 11.84
N MET A 71 5.57 -3.68 11.14
CA MET A 71 5.35 -2.80 9.99
C MET A 71 5.59 -1.32 10.34
N ASN A 72 5.01 -0.84 11.43
CA ASN A 72 5.18 0.54 11.87
C ASN A 72 6.62 0.86 12.29
N GLY A 73 7.39 -0.14 12.74
CA GLY A 73 8.83 0.02 13.00
C GLY A 73 9.70 0.21 11.76
N LEU A 74 9.16 -0.06 10.56
CA LEU A 74 9.87 0.03 9.29
C LEU A 74 9.62 1.35 8.53
N VAL A 75 8.70 2.18 9.01
CA VAL A 75 8.38 3.50 8.41
C VAL A 75 8.81 4.64 9.35
N ASP A 76 8.98 5.85 8.81
CA ASP A 76 9.23 7.03 9.65
C ASP A 76 7.99 7.31 10.52
N PRO A 77 8.05 7.10 11.85
CA PRO A 77 6.90 7.20 12.72
C PRO A 77 6.38 8.64 12.85
N LYS A 78 7.15 9.65 12.41
CA LYS A 78 6.69 11.04 12.37
C LYS A 78 5.85 11.37 11.15
N LYS A 79 5.97 10.59 10.07
CA LYS A 79 5.32 10.86 8.78
C LYS A 79 4.25 9.86 8.42
N TYR A 80 4.46 8.60 8.77
CA TYR A 80 3.62 7.51 8.31
C TYR A 80 3.19 6.61 9.45
N ASP A 81 2.00 6.02 9.29
CA ASP A 81 1.60 4.82 10.01
C ASP A 81 1.20 3.75 8.98
N ILE A 82 1.34 2.48 9.33
CA ILE A 82 0.73 1.36 8.61
C ILE A 82 -0.47 0.90 9.41
N VAL A 83 -1.59 0.77 8.70
CA VAL A 83 -2.87 0.38 9.28
C VAL A 83 -3.51 -0.72 8.45
N LEU A 84 -4.24 -1.62 9.11
CA LEU A 84 -5.17 -2.52 8.43
C LEU A 84 -6.26 -1.70 7.75
N ILE A 85 -6.72 -2.13 6.58
CA ILE A 85 -7.82 -1.49 5.85
C ILE A 85 -8.88 -2.47 5.33
N ASN A 86 -8.53 -3.76 5.22
CA ASN A 86 -9.47 -4.79 4.76
C ASN A 86 -9.05 -6.18 5.23
N LEU A 87 -10.04 -7.05 5.45
CA LEU A 87 -9.88 -8.49 5.66
C LEU A 87 -10.81 -9.23 4.69
N GLU A 88 -10.22 -9.95 3.75
CA GLU A 88 -10.92 -10.77 2.77
C GLU A 88 -10.84 -12.25 3.17
N TYR A 89 -11.87 -13.02 2.82
CA TYR A 89 -11.95 -14.45 3.10
C TYR A 89 -12.05 -15.20 1.77
N GLU A 90 -11.39 -16.36 1.66
CA GLU A 90 -11.48 -17.22 0.47
C GLU A 90 -12.92 -17.67 0.14
N TYR A 91 -13.87 -17.57 1.08
CA TYR A 91 -15.29 -17.90 0.87
C TYR A 91 -16.23 -16.77 1.33
N PRO A 92 -17.30 -16.47 0.57
CA PRO A 92 -18.21 -15.37 0.87
C PRO A 92 -19.05 -15.61 2.15
N GLN A 93 -18.58 -15.00 3.24
CA GLN A 93 -19.24 -14.29 4.36
C GLN A 93 -20.56 -14.75 5.02
N ILE A 94 -21.22 -15.85 4.65
CA ILE A 94 -22.41 -16.28 5.44
C ILE A 94 -21.99 -17.13 6.66
N HIS A 95 -20.88 -17.87 6.53
CA HIS A 95 -20.22 -18.59 7.61
C HIS A 95 -18.72 -18.58 7.34
N ALA A 96 -18.02 -17.48 7.63
CA ALA A 96 -16.56 -17.53 7.70
C ALA A 96 -16.21 -18.61 8.74
N ARG A 97 -15.79 -19.79 8.27
CA ARG A 97 -15.41 -20.88 9.17
C ARG A 97 -14.14 -20.40 9.85
N GLU A 98 -13.95 -20.74 11.13
CA GLU A 98 -12.70 -20.45 11.84
C GLU A 98 -11.46 -21.03 11.15
N SER A 99 -11.64 -21.89 10.15
CA SER A 99 -10.60 -22.50 9.32
C SER A 99 -10.40 -21.85 7.95
N SER A 100 -11.20 -20.86 7.56
CA SER A 100 -11.09 -20.19 6.25
C SER A 100 -9.87 -19.28 6.23
N LYS A 101 -9.06 -19.34 5.16
CA LYS A 101 -7.96 -18.40 4.97
C LYS A 101 -8.46 -16.96 4.97
N VAL A 102 -7.59 -16.09 5.48
CA VAL A 102 -7.83 -14.65 5.60
C VAL A 102 -6.71 -13.92 4.89
N THR A 103 -7.06 -13.03 3.98
CA THR A 103 -6.13 -12.09 3.37
C THR A 103 -6.31 -10.74 4.03
N ALA A 104 -5.27 -10.24 4.69
CA ALA A 104 -5.26 -8.91 5.26
C ALA A 104 -4.57 -7.93 4.32
N THR A 105 -5.21 -6.78 4.14
CA THR A 105 -4.67 -5.67 3.37
C THR A 105 -4.35 -4.53 4.34
N TYR A 106 -3.09 -4.10 4.32
CA TYR A 106 -2.61 -2.96 5.08
C TYR A 106 -2.25 -1.82 4.14
N LYS A 107 -2.36 -0.57 4.63
CA LYS A 107 -2.02 0.63 3.88
C LYS A 107 -1.06 1.50 4.69
N LYS A 108 -0.04 2.05 4.01
CA LYS A 108 0.77 3.14 4.55
C LYS A 108 -0.01 4.45 4.43
N ILE A 109 -0.37 5.05 5.55
CA ILE A 109 -1.07 6.34 5.63
C ILE A 109 -0.09 7.46 5.94
N ASP A 110 -0.24 8.58 5.27
CA ASP A 110 0.50 9.83 5.50
C ASP A 110 -0.23 10.65 6.57
N LYS A 111 0.43 10.92 7.69
CA LYS A 111 -0.17 11.60 8.85
C LYS A 111 -0.56 13.05 8.56
N ASP A 112 0.07 13.69 7.57
CA ASP A 112 -0.29 15.04 7.17
C ASP A 112 -1.54 15.04 6.27
N LYS A 113 -1.85 13.90 5.66
CA LYS A 113 -3.01 13.72 4.78
C LYS A 113 -4.19 13.04 5.45
N TYR A 114 -3.97 12.19 6.43
CA TYR A 114 -5.03 11.39 7.04
C TYR A 114 -5.21 11.75 8.52
N VAL A 115 -6.47 11.92 8.91
CA VAL A 115 -6.87 11.99 10.32
C VAL A 115 -7.57 10.68 10.69
N LEU A 116 -7.10 10.06 11.78
CA LEU A 116 -7.70 8.88 12.37
C LEU A 116 -8.59 9.28 13.55
N LYS A 117 -9.84 8.81 13.56
CA LYS A 117 -10.75 8.89 14.71
C LYS A 117 -11.17 7.50 15.16
N TYR A 118 -11.40 7.36 16.47
CA TYR A 118 -11.92 6.15 17.10
C TYR A 118 -13.34 6.40 17.59
N TYR A 119 -14.21 5.41 17.42
CA TYR A 119 -15.59 5.41 17.88
C TYR A 119 -15.87 4.13 18.65
N ASP A 120 -16.74 4.19 19.66
CA ASP A 120 -17.03 3.01 20.48
C ASP A 120 -17.81 1.92 19.73
N SER A 121 -18.52 2.28 18.66
CA SER A 121 -19.30 1.35 17.84
C SER A 121 -19.64 1.93 16.46
N PHE A 122 -20.18 1.10 15.56
CA PHE A 122 -20.69 1.59 14.27
C PHE A 122 -21.89 2.53 14.43
N GLU A 123 -22.69 2.36 15.50
CA GLU A 123 -23.79 3.27 15.82
C GLU A 123 -23.25 4.64 16.24
N ALA A 124 -22.23 4.68 17.10
CA ALA A 124 -21.56 5.92 17.49
C ALA A 124 -20.92 6.60 16.28
N TYR A 125 -20.23 5.85 15.41
CA TYR A 125 -19.73 6.36 14.15
C TYR A 125 -20.85 6.95 13.28
N GLY A 126 -21.96 6.23 13.09
CA GLY A 126 -23.10 6.71 12.32
C GLY A 126 -23.72 8.01 12.85
N ALA A 127 -23.76 8.17 14.17
CA ALA A 127 -24.30 9.35 14.84
C ALA A 127 -23.36 10.57 14.79
N LEU A 128 -22.04 10.35 14.82
CA LEU A 128 -21.04 11.41 15.00
C LEU A 128 -20.28 11.77 13.73
N LYS A 129 -20.24 10.89 12.71
CA LYS A 129 -19.38 11.08 11.52
C LYS A 129 -19.58 12.42 10.81
N GLU A 130 -20.81 12.92 10.73
CA GLU A 130 -21.12 14.16 9.98
C GLU A 130 -20.71 15.41 10.75
N SER A 131 -20.96 15.45 12.07
CA SER A 131 -20.51 16.56 12.91
C SER A 131 -18.99 16.59 13.04
N ASP A 132 -18.36 15.42 13.15
CA ASP A 132 -16.92 15.27 13.12
C ASP A 132 -16.32 15.73 11.80
N LEU A 133 -16.92 15.34 10.67
CA LEU A 133 -16.49 15.75 9.34
C LEU A 133 -16.60 17.26 9.16
N ALA A 134 -17.70 17.87 9.63
CA ALA A 134 -17.88 19.32 9.60
C ALA A 134 -16.80 20.04 10.42
N ALA A 135 -16.49 19.56 11.63
CA ALA A 135 -15.43 20.13 12.47
C ALA A 135 -14.05 19.99 11.82
N LEU A 136 -13.76 18.85 11.18
CA LEU A 136 -12.51 18.64 10.44
C LEU A 136 -12.41 19.62 9.25
N ASN A 137 -13.47 19.76 8.47
CA ASN A 137 -13.51 20.69 7.33
C ASN A 137 -13.33 22.14 7.75
N GLU A 138 -13.95 22.55 8.86
CA GLU A 138 -13.77 23.88 9.43
C GLU A 138 -12.30 24.16 9.79
N SER A 139 -11.57 23.15 10.31
CA SER A 139 -10.17 23.30 10.71
C SER A 139 -9.19 23.52 9.56
N VAL A 140 -9.56 23.13 8.34
CA VAL A 140 -8.74 23.27 7.13
C VAL A 140 -9.32 24.23 6.10
N ARG A 141 -10.41 24.94 6.43
CA ARG A 141 -11.08 25.88 5.53
C ARG A 141 -10.13 26.92 4.95
N ASP A 142 -9.31 27.53 5.79
CA ASP A 142 -8.38 28.61 5.38
C ASP A 142 -7.21 28.09 4.52
N GLN A 143 -7.07 26.76 4.42
CA GLN A 143 -6.06 26.09 3.59
C GLN A 143 -6.62 25.72 2.21
N GLY A 144 -7.91 26.00 1.94
CA GLY A 144 -8.57 25.60 0.70
C GLY A 144 -8.71 24.08 0.54
N ALA A 145 -8.71 23.34 1.65
CA ALA A 145 -8.79 21.88 1.67
C ALA A 145 -10.08 21.39 2.34
N THR A 146 -10.42 20.13 2.10
CA THR A 146 -11.52 19.43 2.76
C THR A 146 -11.10 18.03 3.16
N TYR A 147 -11.77 17.44 4.13
CA TYR A 147 -11.69 16.04 4.44
C TYR A 147 -12.83 15.28 3.77
N LYS A 148 -12.58 14.03 3.40
CA LYS A 148 -13.61 13.05 3.04
C LYS A 148 -13.44 11.77 3.87
N PRO A 149 -14.53 11.11 4.29
CA PRO A 149 -14.43 9.79 4.90
C PRO A 149 -13.95 8.78 3.84
N THR A 150 -13.02 7.90 4.21
CA THR A 150 -12.46 6.91 3.29
C THR A 150 -12.77 5.48 3.72
N ILE A 151 -12.50 5.15 4.98
CA ILE A 151 -12.62 3.80 5.52
C ILE A 151 -13.18 3.93 6.93
N ALA A 152 -14.15 3.08 7.29
CA ALA A 152 -14.59 2.87 8.66
C ALA A 152 -14.69 1.36 8.90
N GLU A 153 -13.91 0.85 9.85
CA GLU A 153 -13.79 -0.60 10.07
C GLU A 153 -13.72 -0.92 11.56
N LEU A 154 -14.22 -2.11 11.90
CA LEU A 154 -14.01 -2.71 13.22
C LEU A 154 -12.54 -3.11 13.35
N VAL A 155 -11.89 -2.68 14.42
CA VAL A 155 -10.51 -3.13 14.68
C VAL A 155 -10.56 -4.55 15.23
N PRO A 156 -9.84 -5.51 14.62
CA PRO A 156 -9.77 -6.85 15.16
C PRO A 156 -9.29 -6.84 16.62
N GLU A 157 -9.98 -7.62 17.47
CA GLU A 157 -9.75 -7.72 18.92
C GLU A 157 -10.06 -6.46 19.74
N GLN A 158 -10.65 -5.42 19.14
CA GLN A 158 -11.19 -4.27 19.88
C GLN A 158 -12.69 -4.13 19.57
N GLU A 159 -13.42 -3.51 20.49
CA GLU A 159 -14.83 -3.20 20.28
C GLU A 159 -15.03 -1.88 19.52
N ASN A 160 -13.95 -1.11 19.32
CA ASN A 160 -14.01 0.19 18.68
C ASN A 160 -13.94 0.13 17.14
N ILE A 161 -14.46 1.19 16.53
CA ILE A 161 -14.36 1.47 15.10
C ILE A 161 -13.26 2.49 14.89
N ARG A 162 -12.41 2.24 13.90
CA ARG A 162 -11.51 3.26 13.36
C ARG A 162 -12.10 3.83 12.09
N ALA A 163 -12.14 5.15 12.01
CA ALA A 163 -12.46 5.83 10.76
C ALA A 163 -11.31 6.74 10.31
N TYR A 164 -11.01 6.68 9.01
CA TYR A 164 -9.98 7.46 8.36
C TYR A 164 -10.59 8.53 7.50
N TYR A 165 -10.14 9.76 7.71
CA TYR A 165 -10.53 10.94 6.95
C TYR A 165 -9.34 11.42 6.14
N GLU A 166 -9.45 11.41 4.82
CA GLU A 166 -8.40 11.89 3.91
C GLU A 166 -8.62 13.36 3.62
N LYS A 167 -7.59 14.17 3.85
CA LYS A 167 -7.49 15.55 3.40
C LYS A 167 -7.29 15.54 1.89
N VAL A 168 -8.16 16.27 1.21
CA VAL A 168 -8.15 16.54 -0.22
C VAL A 168 -8.04 18.04 -0.37
N ASP A 169 -6.96 18.48 -1.00
CA ASP A 169 -6.82 19.89 -1.38
C ASP A 169 -7.88 20.19 -2.45
N GLY A 170 -8.58 21.32 -2.31
CA GLY A 170 -9.51 21.75 -3.34
C GLY A 170 -8.75 22.06 -4.62
N GLU A 171 -9.24 21.58 -5.76
CA GLU A 171 -8.89 22.22 -7.03
C GLU A 171 -9.42 23.66 -6.96
N ILE A 172 -8.50 24.62 -6.84
CA ILE A 172 -8.81 26.05 -6.96
C ILE A 172 -9.07 26.38 -8.42
#